data_AF-G4MTG2-F1
#
_entry.id   AF-G4MTG2-F1
#
_cell.length_a   1.000
_cell.length_b   1.000
_cell.length_c   1.000
_cell.angle_alpha   90.00
_cell.angle_beta   90.00
_cell.angle_gamma   90.00
#
_symmetry.space_group_name_H-M   'P 1'
#
loop_
_entity.id
_entity.type
_entity.pdbx_description
1 polymer ?
#
loop_
_entity_poly.entity_id
_entity_poly.type
_entity_poly.pdbx_seq_one_letter_code
_entity_poly.pdbx_strand_id
1 'polypeptide(L)'
;MSMGMLSSTASLRSSILRALEENGRKYHGYKDGKYVLPIDEQELERQESQYYLCLETFEKKLYFAPAERAHRVLDAGCGIGE
;
A
#
# COMPACT_ATOMS: atom_id res chain seq x y z
N MET A 1 29.88 19.19 -9.72
CA MET A 1 28.41 19.19 -9.71
C MET A 1 27.97 18.85 -8.31
N SER A 2 27.37 19.79 -7.58
CA SER A 2 26.90 19.58 -6.20
C SER A 2 25.65 18.71 -6.23
N MET A 3 25.76 17.51 -5.65
CA MET A 3 24.61 16.65 -5.37
C MET A 3 23.78 17.35 -4.29
N GLY A 4 22.69 18.01 -4.68
CA GLY A 4 21.80 18.68 -3.72
C GLY A 4 21.27 17.67 -2.72
N MET A 5 21.44 17.94 -1.43
CA MET A 5 20.79 17.19 -0.36
C MET A 5 19.28 17.24 -0.59
N LEU A 6 18.68 16.12 -0.99
CA LEU A 6 17.23 15.98 -0.93
C LEU A 6 16.85 15.97 0.54
N SER A 7 16.17 17.03 0.99
CA SER A 7 15.59 17.08 2.34
C SER A 7 14.61 15.93 2.49
N SER A 8 14.85 15.06 3.48
CA SER A 8 13.97 13.93 3.83
C SER A 8 12.60 14.36 4.36
N THR A 9 12.37 15.65 4.53
CA THR A 9 11.11 16.25 5.01
C THR A 9 10.42 17.15 3.98
N ALA A 10 10.85 17.12 2.71
CA ALA A 10 10.16 17.85 1.66
C ALA A 10 8.72 17.34 1.49
N SER A 11 7.75 18.26 1.42
CA SER A 11 6.35 17.91 1.19
C SER A 11 6.16 17.20 -0.15
N LEU A 12 5.23 16.24 -0.18
CA LEU A 12 4.82 15.58 -1.42
C LEU A 12 4.26 16.62 -2.42
N ARG A 13 4.56 16.44 -3.71
CA ARG A 13 3.91 17.25 -4.75
C ARG A 13 2.41 17.00 -4.72
N SER A 14 1.60 18.05 -4.79
CA SER A 14 0.13 17.94 -4.83
C SER A 14 -0.38 17.06 -5.95
N SER A 15 0.34 16.99 -7.08
CA SER A 15 0.03 16.11 -8.21
C SER A 15 0.06 14.62 -7.85
N ILE A 16 0.86 14.20 -6.86
CA ILE A 16 0.96 12.80 -6.39
C ILE A 16 -0.27 12.43 -5.56
N LEU A 17 -0.82 13.39 -4.82
CA LEU A 17 -1.97 13.19 -3.92
C LEU A 17 -3.32 13.24 -4.65
N ARG A 18 -3.34 13.65 -5.92
CA ARG A 18 -4.58 13.77 -6.68
C ARG A 18 -5.10 12.37 -7.03
N ALA A 19 -6.25 12.00 -6.46
CA ALA A 19 -7.00 10.84 -6.93
C ALA A 19 -7.65 11.14 -8.28
N LEU A 20 -7.76 10.11 -9.12
CA LEU A 20 -8.52 10.16 -10.37
C LEU A 20 -9.92 9.58 -10.09
N GLU A 21 -10.95 10.18 -10.68
CA GLU A 21 -12.30 9.62 -10.63
C GLU A 21 -12.75 9.24 -12.04
N GLU A 22 -13.09 7.96 -12.22
CA GLU A 22 -13.58 7.42 -13.48
C GLU A 22 -14.69 6.43 -13.21
N ASN A 23 -15.82 6.56 -13.93
CA ASN A 23 -16.99 5.67 -13.79
C ASN A 23 -17.50 5.53 -12.33
N GLY A 24 -17.38 6.59 -11.53
CA GLY A 24 -17.79 6.61 -10.13
C GLY A 24 -16.83 5.89 -9.16
N ARG A 25 -15.65 5.45 -9.63
CA ARG A 25 -14.60 4.83 -8.83
C ARG A 25 -13.42 5.78 -8.67
N LYS A 26 -12.68 5.66 -7.55
CA LYS A 26 -11.46 6.45 -7.30
C LYS A 26 -10.22 5.62 -7.59
N TYR A 27 -9.21 6.21 -8.21
CA TYR A 27 -7.94 5.56 -8.56
C TYR A 27 -6.73 6.41 -8.15
N HIS A 28 -5.56 5.78 -8.05
CA HIS A 28 -4.31 6.48 -7.78
C HIS A 28 -3.90 7.35 -8.98
N GLY A 29 -3.67 8.66 -8.77
CA GLY A 29 -3.10 9.53 -9.80
C GLY A 29 -1.57 9.50 -9.91
N TYR A 30 -0.88 8.83 -8.99
CA TYR A 30 0.57 8.64 -9.08
C TYR A 30 0.91 7.50 -10.04
N LYS A 31 1.71 7.79 -11.08
CA LYS A 31 2.01 6.84 -12.17
C LYS A 31 0.73 6.25 -12.73
N ASP A 32 -0.13 7.16 -13.18
CA ASP A 32 -1.44 6.88 -13.75
C ASP A 32 -1.43 5.64 -14.66
N GLY A 33 -2.45 4.81 -14.51
CA GLY A 33 -2.62 3.53 -15.20
C GLY A 33 -1.74 2.37 -14.72
N LYS A 34 -0.77 2.59 -13.82
CA LYS A 34 0.10 1.50 -13.33
C LYS A 34 -0.58 0.61 -12.29
N TYR A 35 -1.40 1.19 -11.42
CA TYR A 35 -2.24 0.43 -10.48
C TYR A 35 -3.67 0.45 -11.01
N VAL A 36 -4.15 -0.72 -11.42
CA VAL A 36 -5.41 -0.84 -12.17
C VAL A 36 -6.65 -0.95 -11.28
N LEU A 37 -6.46 -1.17 -9.97
CA LEU A 37 -7.56 -1.33 -9.04
C LEU A 37 -7.97 0.02 -8.43
N PRO A 38 -9.24 0.18 -8.07
CA PRO A 38 -9.71 1.35 -7.34
C PRO A 38 -9.06 1.52 -5.96
N ILE A 39 -9.33 2.64 -5.32
CA ILE A 39 -8.88 2.99 -3.96
C ILE A 39 -10.03 3.56 -3.11
N ASP A 40 -11.25 3.36 -3.57
CA ASP A 40 -12.47 3.73 -2.84
C ASP A 40 -12.84 2.69 -1.77
N GLU A 41 -13.78 3.06 -0.91
CA GLU A 41 -14.23 2.28 0.23
C GLU A 41 -14.60 0.84 -0.12
N GLN A 42 -15.27 0.64 -1.26
CA GLN A 42 -15.63 -0.70 -1.75
C GLN A 42 -14.39 -1.58 -2.00
N GLU A 43 -13.32 -1.01 -2.55
CA GLU A 43 -12.07 -1.75 -2.80
C GLU A 43 -11.23 -1.93 -1.53
N LEU A 44 -11.35 -1.01 -0.56
CA LEU A 44 -10.76 -1.17 0.77
C LEU A 44 -11.41 -2.33 1.53
N GLU A 45 -12.75 -2.42 1.54
CA GLU A 45 -13.51 -3.52 2.15
C GLU A 45 -13.18 -4.88 1.48
N ARG A 46 -12.97 -4.89 0.16
CA ARG A 46 -12.49 -6.08 -0.55
C ARG A 46 -11.09 -6.51 -0.07
N GLN A 47 -10.17 -5.57 0.13
CA GLN A 47 -8.82 -5.85 0.64
C GLN A 47 -8.85 -6.37 2.07
N GLU A 48 -9.68 -5.77 2.93
CA GLU A 48 -9.89 -6.22 4.30
C GLU A 48 -10.44 -7.67 4.33
N SER A 49 -11.44 -7.96 3.50
CA SER A 49 -11.98 -9.33 3.39
C SER A 49 -10.91 -10.37 2.98
N GLN A 50 -10.01 -10.00 2.05
CA GLN A 50 -8.89 -10.87 1.67
C GLN A 50 -7.90 -11.06 2.82
N TYR A 51 -7.63 -10.01 3.60
CA TYR A 51 -6.76 -10.10 4.76
C TYR A 51 -7.30 -11.11 5.79
N TYR A 52 -8.59 -11.02 6.14
CA TYR A 52 -9.22 -11.99 7.05
C TYR A 52 -9.24 -13.40 6.47
N LEU A 53 -9.51 -13.56 5.18
CA LEU A 53 -9.44 -14.87 4.52
C LEU A 53 -8.04 -15.49 4.64
N CYS A 54 -6.98 -14.71 4.40
CA CYS A 54 -5.61 -15.18 4.55
C CYS A 54 -5.28 -15.54 6.00
N LEU A 55 -5.68 -14.71 6.97
CA LEU A 55 -5.49 -15.01 8.39
C LEU A 55 -6.11 -16.36 8.76
N GLU A 56 -7.38 -16.59 8.40
CA GLU A 56 -8.06 -17.84 8.74
C GLU A 56 -7.45 -19.03 7.99
N THR A 57 -7.11 -18.86 6.70
CA THR A 57 -6.43 -19.90 5.91
C THR A 57 -5.09 -20.32 6.51
N PHE A 58 -4.38 -19.38 7.14
CA PHE A 58 -3.04 -19.59 7.67
C PHE A 58 -2.99 -19.77 9.18
N GLU A 59 -4.11 -20.12 9.82
CA GLU A 59 -4.19 -20.32 11.27
C GLU A 59 -3.66 -19.10 12.04
N LYS A 60 -3.93 -17.91 11.51
CA LYS A 60 -3.51 -16.61 12.02
C LYS A 60 -1.98 -16.40 12.04
N LYS A 61 -1.21 -17.16 11.26
CA LYS A 61 0.22 -16.93 11.06
C LYS A 61 0.45 -15.73 10.15
N LEU A 62 1.21 -14.75 10.63
CA LEU A 62 1.59 -13.54 9.87
C LEU A 62 2.83 -13.74 8.98
N TYR A 63 3.59 -14.80 9.22
CA TYR A 63 4.79 -15.12 8.45
C TYR A 63 5.06 -16.63 8.49
N PHE A 64 5.75 -17.13 7.47
CA PHE A 64 6.16 -18.53 7.36
C PHE A 64 7.68 -18.72 7.46
N ALA A 65 8.44 -17.62 7.55
CA ALA A 65 9.89 -17.68 7.69
C ALA A 65 10.28 -18.39 9.00
N PRO A 66 11.25 -19.32 8.97
CA PRO A 66 11.71 -20.03 10.16
C PRO A 66 12.69 -19.17 10.98
N ALA A 67 12.33 -17.92 11.25
CA ALA A 67 13.18 -16.97 11.98
C ALA A 67 12.75 -16.90 13.45
N GLU A 68 13.66 -17.24 14.36
CA GLU A 68 13.42 -17.07 15.81
C GLU A 68 13.46 -15.60 16.24
N ARG A 69 14.27 -14.79 15.55
CA ARG A 69 14.38 -13.35 15.82
C ARG A 69 14.69 -12.58 14.54
N ALA A 70 13.90 -11.55 14.27
CA ALA A 70 14.15 -10.59 13.20
C ALA A 70 14.57 -9.24 13.79
N HIS A 71 15.68 -8.69 13.30
CA HIS A 71 16.17 -7.37 13.74
C HIS A 71 15.68 -6.23 12.85
N ARG A 72 15.48 -6.52 11.56
CA ARG A 72 14.95 -5.58 10.57
C ARG A 72 14.01 -6.34 9.65
N VAL A 73 12.79 -5.84 9.51
CA VAL A 73 11.75 -6.40 8.65
C VAL A 73 11.33 -5.32 7.67
N LEU A 74 11.20 -5.71 6.40
CA LEU A 74 10.55 -4.88 5.38
C LEU A 74 9.15 -5.45 5.18
N ASP A 75 8.14 -4.64 5.49
CA ASP A 75 6.78 -4.92 5.08
C ASP A 75 6.53 -4.23 3.74
N ALA A 76 6.24 -5.02 2.71
CA ALA A 76 6.07 -4.55 1.34
C ALA A 76 4.73 -5.03 0.81
N GLY A 77 3.91 -4.09 0.32
CA GLY A 77 2.54 -4.41 -0.05
C GLY A 77 1.62 -4.60 1.16
N CYS A 78 1.82 -3.79 2.21
CA CYS A 78 1.12 -3.80 3.50
C CYS A 78 -0.39 -3.47 3.45
N GLY A 79 -1.00 -3.48 2.26
CA GLY A 79 -2.42 -3.20 2.06
C GLY A 79 -2.84 -1.86 2.65
N ILE A 80 -3.99 -1.88 3.34
CA ILE A 80 -4.63 -0.69 3.92
C ILE A 80 -4.12 -0.33 5.32
N GLY A 81 -3.28 -1.18 5.94
CA GLY A 81 -2.57 -0.89 7.19
C GLY A 81 -3.31 -1.16 8.50
N GLU A 82 -4.21 -2.15 8.53
CA GLU A 82 -4.81 -2.71 9.76
C GLU A 82 -3.75 -3.32 10.70
#